data_AF-A0A0C3E202-F1
#
_entry.id   AF-A0A0C3E202-F1
#
_cell.length_a   1.000
_cell.length_b   1.000
_cell.length_c   1.000
_cell.angle_alpha   90.00
_cell.angle_beta   90.00
_cell.angle_gamma   90.00
#
_symmetry.space_group_name_H-M   'P 1'
#
loop_
_entity.id
_entity.type
_entity.pdbx_description
1 polymer ?
#
loop_
_entity_poly.entity_id
_entity_poly.type
_entity_poly.pdbx_seq_one_letter_code
_entity_poly.pdbx_strand_id
1 'polypeptide(L)'
;AARTTRLITYCKDHNDFHLKLFLDSTEEATQQGWPRRQLTTSRDHAYQTLACAVFEHDSDPELKQAVVAHPTLFVAPMKRRFNTLCTHYNKINAQLGASGVGIDIEDLRADPNRANLLARLTVTFPWWEDLHGWWKNNP
;
A
#
# COMPACT_ATOMS: atom_id res chain seq x y z
N ALA A 1 1.92 7.69 12.32
CA ALA A 1 1.03 8.04 11.19
C ALA A 1 1.80 8.67 10.02
N ALA A 2 2.56 9.76 10.22
CA ALA A 2 3.21 10.53 9.16
C ALA A 2 4.02 9.71 8.12
N ARG A 3 4.87 8.76 8.57
CA ARG A 3 5.63 7.87 7.68
C ARG A 3 4.75 7.06 6.71
N THR A 4 3.59 6.61 7.18
CA THR A 4 2.64 5.84 6.35
C THR A 4 1.90 6.73 5.39
N THR A 5 1.50 7.93 5.81
CA THR A 5 0.93 8.91 4.88
C THR A 5 1.91 9.19 3.74
N ARG A 6 3.19 9.45 4.04
CA ARG A 6 4.22 9.65 2.99
C ARG A 6 4.39 8.43 2.09
N LEU A 7 4.36 7.22 2.66
CA LEU A 7 4.41 5.97 1.90
C LEU A 7 3.26 5.88 0.90
N ILE A 8 2.03 6.08 1.37
CA ILE A 8 0.82 6.01 0.55
C ILE A 8 0.85 7.10 -0.53
N THR A 9 1.17 8.35 -0.17
CA THR A 9 1.29 9.46 -1.11
C THR A 9 2.33 9.16 -2.19
N TYR A 10 3.52 8.69 -1.82
CA TYR A 10 4.55 8.35 -2.79
C TYR A 10 4.08 7.28 -3.78
N CYS A 11 3.39 6.24 -3.30
CA CYS A 11 2.82 5.20 -4.16
C CYS A 11 1.72 5.73 -5.09
N LYS A 12 0.92 6.72 -4.67
CA LYS A 12 -0.08 7.38 -5.54
C LYS A 12 0.58 8.18 -6.66
N ASP A 13 1.64 8.92 -6.32
CA ASP A 13 2.34 9.80 -7.27
C ASP A 13 3.23 9.01 -8.25
N HIS A 14 3.56 7.76 -7.91
CA HIS A 14 4.44 6.89 -8.70
C HIS A 14 3.75 5.55 -8.99
N ASN A 15 2.84 5.53 -9.98
CA ASN A 15 2.06 4.35 -10.36
C ASN A 15 2.92 3.09 -10.64
N ASP A 16 4.14 3.25 -11.17
CA ASP A 16 5.06 2.14 -11.39
C ASP A 16 5.46 1.43 -10.09
N PHE A 17 5.60 2.18 -8.99
CA PHE A 17 5.87 1.61 -7.66
C PHE A 17 4.66 0.90 -7.09
N HIS A 18 3.47 1.47 -7.27
CA HIS A 18 2.22 0.83 -6.88
C HIS A 18 2.10 -0.55 -7.56
N LEU A 19 2.20 -0.60 -8.89
CA LEU A 19 2.08 -1.86 -9.64
C LEU A 19 3.14 -2.87 -9.22
N LYS A 20 4.37 -2.42 -8.95
CA LYS A 20 5.48 -3.31 -8.57
C LYS A 20 5.40 -3.89 -7.16
N LEU A 21 4.91 -3.09 -6.21
CA LEU A 21 4.92 -3.43 -4.79
C LEU A 21 3.61 -4.09 -4.35
N PHE A 22 2.52 -3.83 -5.06
CA PHE A 22 1.17 -4.25 -4.69
C PHE A 22 0.57 -5.31 -5.62
N LEU A 23 1.07 -5.52 -6.84
CA LEU A 23 0.71 -6.68 -7.67
C LEU A 23 1.63 -7.86 -7.35
N ASP A 24 1.06 -9.05 -7.13
CA ASP A 24 1.87 -10.27 -6.99
C ASP A 24 2.14 -10.83 -8.39
N SER A 25 3.39 -11.17 -8.66
CA SER A 25 3.81 -11.57 -10.00
C SER A 25 3.26 -12.95 -10.37
N THR A 26 2.34 -13.03 -11.33
CA THR A 26 2.48 -13.79 -12.60
C THR A 26 1.23 -13.79 -13.48
N GLU A 27 0.02 -13.71 -12.93
CA GLU A 27 -1.20 -13.93 -13.73
C GLU A 27 -1.74 -12.66 -14.42
N GLU A 28 -1.74 -11.50 -13.74
CA GLU A 28 -2.36 -10.27 -14.25
C GLU A 28 -1.55 -9.57 -15.36
N ALA A 29 -0.22 -9.69 -15.30
CA ALA A 29 0.66 -9.22 -16.38
C ALA A 29 0.40 -9.92 -17.72
N THR A 30 -0.22 -11.11 -17.68
CA THR A 30 -0.55 -11.91 -18.85
C THR A 30 -1.94 -11.57 -19.42
N GLN A 31 -2.91 -11.22 -18.56
CA GLN A 31 -4.28 -10.89 -18.99
C GLN A 31 -4.43 -9.49 -19.61
N GLN A 32 -3.65 -8.50 -19.17
CA GLN A 32 -3.85 -7.13 -19.63
C GLN A 32 -3.12 -6.81 -20.96
N GLY A 33 -2.33 -7.73 -21.53
CA GLY A 33 -1.57 -7.45 -22.75
C GLY A 33 -0.50 -6.38 -22.55
N TRP A 34 -0.12 -6.09 -21.31
CA TRP A 34 0.91 -5.11 -21.02
C TRP A 34 2.24 -5.68 -21.51
N PRO A 35 3.02 -4.92 -22.30
CA PRO A 35 4.35 -5.38 -22.65
C PRO A 35 5.04 -5.71 -21.34
N ARG A 36 5.71 -6.87 -21.27
CA ARG A 36 6.71 -7.17 -20.24
C ARG A 36 7.79 -6.09 -20.34
N ARG A 37 7.48 -4.85 -19.95
CA ARG A 37 8.45 -3.93 -19.40
C ARG A 37 8.92 -4.69 -18.20
N GLN A 38 9.98 -5.47 -18.41
CA GLN A 38 10.82 -5.93 -17.33
C GLN A 38 10.96 -4.70 -16.45
N LEU A 39 10.32 -4.71 -15.28
CA LEU A 39 10.56 -3.68 -14.29
C LEU A 39 12.03 -3.86 -13.96
N THR A 40 12.88 -3.06 -14.59
CA THR A 40 14.32 -3.32 -14.77
C THR A 40 15.08 -3.37 -13.44
N THR A 41 14.45 -2.91 -12.37
CA THR A 41 14.94 -2.92 -11.00
C THR A 41 14.22 -3.99 -10.17
N SER A 42 14.89 -4.59 -9.19
CA SER A 42 14.26 -5.56 -8.29
C SER A 42 13.17 -4.93 -7.41
N ARG A 43 12.26 -5.75 -6.87
CA ARG A 43 11.28 -5.33 -5.86
C ARG A 43 11.97 -4.77 -4.61
N ASP A 44 13.13 -5.31 -4.26
CA ASP A 44 13.96 -4.80 -3.16
C ASP A 44 14.52 -3.40 -3.45
N HIS A 45 14.92 -3.11 -4.69
CA HIS A 45 15.31 -1.74 -5.06
C HIS A 45 14.13 -0.76 -4.95
N ALA A 46 12.92 -1.19 -5.30
CA ALA A 46 11.74 -0.35 -5.09
C ALA A 46 11.46 -0.09 -3.60
N TYR A 47 11.64 -1.08 -2.72
CA TYR A 47 11.57 -0.83 -1.27
C TYR A 47 12.65 0.12 -0.78
N GLN A 48 13.86 0.10 -1.36
CA GLN A 48 14.95 1.04 -1.03
C GLN A 48 14.56 2.47 -1.41
N THR A 49 14.12 2.69 -2.66
CA THR A 49 13.71 4.03 -3.12
C THR A 49 12.55 4.57 -2.28
N LEU A 50 11.56 3.72 -2.00
CA LEU A 50 10.43 4.09 -1.16
C LEU A 50 10.86 4.43 0.27
N ALA A 51 11.82 3.69 0.83
CA ALA A 51 12.38 4.01 2.14
C ALA A 51 13.01 5.40 2.12
N CYS A 52 13.87 5.70 1.14
CA CYS A 52 14.48 7.03 1.01
C CYS A 52 13.42 8.14 0.99
N ALA A 53 12.39 8.01 0.15
CA ALA A 53 11.32 9.01 0.06
C ALA A 53 10.50 9.16 1.36
N VAL A 54 10.22 8.06 2.06
CA VAL A 54 9.47 8.07 3.31
C VAL A 54 10.26 8.74 4.44
N PHE A 55 11.57 8.50 4.49
CA PHE A 55 12.45 8.94 5.57
C PHE A 55 13.15 10.28 5.29
N GLU A 56 13.20 10.78 4.04
CA GLU A 56 13.79 12.08 3.69
C GLU A 56 13.26 13.24 4.56
N HIS A 57 11.94 13.23 4.81
CA HIS A 57 11.25 14.21 5.64
C HIS A 57 10.95 13.70 7.05
N ASP A 58 11.74 12.75 7.56
CA ASP A 58 11.60 12.29 8.94
C ASP A 58 12.11 13.33 9.93
N SER A 59 11.52 13.35 11.12
CA SER A 59 11.96 14.22 12.21
C SER A 59 13.27 13.74 12.83
N ASP A 60 13.56 12.45 12.69
CA ASP A 60 14.74 11.80 13.24
C ASP A 60 15.94 11.94 12.28
N PRO A 61 16.97 12.73 12.64
CA PRO A 61 18.14 12.94 11.79
C PRO A 61 18.99 11.68 11.62
N GLU A 62 19.00 10.77 12.60
CA GLU A 62 19.76 9.52 12.52
C GLU A 62 19.13 8.58 11.49
N LEU A 63 17.79 8.46 11.49
CA LEU A 63 17.09 7.67 10.49
C LEU A 63 17.24 8.25 9.08
N LYS A 64 17.23 9.58 8.95
CA LYS A 64 17.52 10.27 7.68
C LYS A 64 18.90 9.94 7.16
N GLN A 65 19.91 9.95 8.02
CA GLN A 65 21.26 9.60 7.60
C GLN A 65 21.38 8.10 7.29
N ALA A 66 20.79 7.24 8.12
CA ALA A 66 20.85 5.80 7.97
C ALA A 66 20.20 5.32 6.67
N VAL A 67 19.08 5.89 6.25
CA VAL A 67 18.42 5.49 5.00
C VAL A 67 19.24 5.85 3.77
N VAL A 68 19.98 6.96 3.81
CA VAL A 68 20.87 7.39 2.71
C VAL A 68 22.12 6.54 2.68
N ALA A 69 22.74 6.29 3.83
CA ALA A 69 23.97 5.51 3.93
C ALA A 69 23.75 4.02 3.65
N HIS A 70 22.63 3.47 4.12
CA HIS A 70 22.37 2.04 4.13
C HIS A 70 20.90 1.70 3.75
N PRO A 71 20.44 2.07 2.54
CA PRO A 71 19.04 1.88 2.13
C PRO A 71 18.60 0.41 2.13
N THR A 72 19.54 -0.53 1.91
CA THR A 72 19.28 -1.97 1.93
C THR A 72 18.77 -2.47 3.29
N LEU A 73 19.18 -1.85 4.39
CA LEU A 73 18.72 -2.21 5.75
C LEU A 73 17.23 -1.92 5.95
N PHE A 74 16.65 -1.05 5.14
CA PHE A 74 15.25 -0.65 5.24
C PHE A 74 14.30 -1.54 4.44
N VAL A 75 14.80 -2.43 3.57
CA VAL A 75 13.96 -3.33 2.77
C VAL A 75 13.07 -4.20 3.64
N ALA A 76 13.63 -4.86 4.66
CA ALA A 76 12.86 -5.73 5.56
C ALA A 76 11.84 -4.95 6.42
N PRO A 77 12.19 -3.81 7.05
CA PRO A 77 11.21 -2.91 7.68
C PRO A 77 10.08 -2.49 6.76
N MET A 78 10.38 -2.14 5.50
CA MET A 78 9.37 -1.75 4.53
C MET A 78 8.43 -2.92 4.20
N LYS A 79 8.95 -4.12 3.90
CA LYS A 79 8.14 -5.33 3.72
C LYS A 79 7.21 -5.59 4.91
N ARG A 80 7.75 -5.51 6.14
CA ARG A 80 6.95 -5.68 7.36
C ARG A 80 5.85 -4.63 7.48
N ARG A 81 6.12 -3.38 7.09
CA ARG A 81 5.12 -2.31 7.09
C ARG A 81 3.98 -2.61 6.12
N PHE A 82 4.28 -3.03 4.89
CA PHE A 82 3.28 -3.43 3.91
C PHE A 82 2.42 -4.59 4.40
N ASN A 83 3.03 -5.63 4.97
CA ASN A 83 2.28 -6.74 5.56
C ASN A 83 1.34 -6.27 6.67
N THR A 84 1.79 -5.35 7.53
CA THR A 84 0.96 -4.75 8.58
C THR A 84 -0.23 -3.97 8.02
N LEU A 85 -0.03 -3.24 6.91
CA LEU A 85 -1.11 -2.52 6.21
C LEU A 85 -2.12 -3.50 5.62
N CYS A 86 -1.64 -4.56 4.96
CA CYS A 86 -2.48 -5.61 4.38
C CYS A 86 -3.31 -6.33 5.46
N THR A 87 -2.71 -6.69 6.59
CA THR A 87 -3.44 -7.28 7.72
C THR A 87 -4.53 -6.37 8.26
N HIS A 88 -4.26 -5.07 8.43
CA HIS A 88 -5.29 -4.12 8.90
C HIS A 88 -6.39 -3.91 7.88
N TYR A 89 -6.05 -3.79 6.60
CA TYR A 89 -7.00 -3.70 5.51
C TYR A 89 -7.95 -4.91 5.49
N ASN A 90 -7.39 -6.13 5.53
CA ASN A 90 -8.18 -7.36 5.54
C ASN A 90 -9.06 -7.47 6.80
N LYS A 91 -8.58 -6.99 7.95
CA LYS A 91 -9.39 -6.93 9.18
C LYS A 91 -10.60 -6.02 9.03
N ILE A 92 -10.44 -4.84 8.41
CA ILE A 92 -11.56 -3.93 8.15
C ILE A 92 -12.53 -4.55 7.16
N ASN A 93 -12.04 -5.18 6.09
CA ASN A 93 -12.90 -5.84 5.10
C ASN A 93 -13.74 -6.97 5.70
N ALA A 94 -13.14 -7.78 6.58
CA ALA A 94 -13.86 -8.83 7.30
C ALA A 94 -14.98 -8.25 8.17
N GLN A 95 -14.75 -7.09 8.79
CA GLN A 95 -15.76 -6.39 9.59
C GLN A 95 -16.86 -5.72 8.75
N LEU A 96 -16.55 -5.33 7.51
CA LEU A 96 -17.54 -4.82 6.55
C LEU A 96 -18.42 -5.93 5.94
N GLY A 97 -18.16 -7.20 6.26
CA GLY A 97 -19.02 -8.32 5.89
C GLY A 97 -18.67 -9.00 4.57
N ALA A 98 -17.48 -8.77 4.01
CA ALA A 98 -16.95 -9.59 2.92
C ALA A 98 -15.80 -10.46 3.42
N SER A 99 -16.02 -11.76 3.40
CA SER A 99 -14.96 -12.76 3.42
C SER A 99 -14.18 -12.69 2.09
N GLY A 100 -13.36 -11.66 1.92
CA GLY A 100 -12.41 -11.48 0.81
C GLY A 100 -13.06 -11.21 -0.56
N VAL A 101 -12.55 -10.18 -1.24
CA VAL A 101 -12.91 -9.75 -2.62
C VAL A 101 -14.16 -8.86 -2.76
N GLY A 102 -13.95 -7.72 -3.44
CA GLY A 102 -14.94 -7.19 -4.38
C GLY A 102 -16.01 -6.22 -3.88
N ILE A 103 -16.06 -5.84 -2.60
CA ILE A 103 -17.01 -4.78 -2.18
C ILE A 103 -16.71 -3.51 -2.97
N ASP A 104 -17.73 -2.93 -3.60
CA ASP A 104 -17.59 -1.64 -4.26
C ASP A 104 -17.67 -0.48 -3.26
N ILE A 105 -16.81 0.52 -3.43
CA ILE A 105 -16.80 1.69 -2.55
C ILE A 105 -18.09 2.51 -2.69
N GLU A 106 -18.67 2.55 -3.89
CA GLU A 106 -19.93 3.25 -4.13
C GLU A 106 -21.09 2.52 -3.46
N ASP A 107 -21.08 1.17 -3.44
CA ASP A 107 -22.05 0.38 -2.69
C ASP A 107 -21.95 0.60 -1.17
N LEU A 108 -20.72 0.76 -0.65
CA LEU A 108 -20.50 1.09 0.77
C LEU A 108 -21.03 2.49 1.12
N ARG A 109 -20.89 3.45 0.21
CA ARG A 109 -21.33 4.84 0.40
C ARG A 109 -22.85 4.99 0.24
N ALA A 110 -23.46 4.19 -0.63
CA ALA A 110 -24.90 4.25 -0.90
C ALA A 110 -25.76 3.75 0.28
N ASP A 111 -25.25 2.83 1.11
CA ASP A 111 -25.92 2.36 2.33
C ASP A 111 -25.45 3.17 3.55
N PRO A 112 -26.31 4.00 4.18
CA PRO A 112 -25.93 4.80 5.35
C PRO A 112 -25.36 3.97 6.52
N ASN A 113 -25.82 2.73 6.72
CA ASN A 113 -25.32 1.88 7.79
C ASN A 113 -23.88 1.42 7.51
N ARG A 114 -23.59 1.06 6.25
CA ARG A 114 -22.24 0.66 5.82
C ARG A 114 -21.30 1.86 5.76
N ALA A 115 -21.76 3.01 5.29
CA ALA A 115 -20.98 4.25 5.29
C ALA A 115 -20.58 4.66 6.72
N ASN A 116 -21.52 4.60 7.67
CA ASN A 116 -21.24 4.88 9.08
C ASN A 116 -20.29 3.85 9.72
N LEU A 117 -20.44 2.56 9.37
CA LEU A 117 -19.51 1.52 9.80
C LEU A 117 -18.11 1.77 9.26
N LEU A 118 -17.98 2.03 7.95
CA LEU A 118 -16.71 2.34 7.30
C LEU A 118 -16.04 3.54 7.96
N ALA A 119 -16.76 4.65 8.13
CA ALA A 119 -16.24 5.84 8.78
C ALA A 119 -15.69 5.53 10.18
N ARG A 120 -16.39 4.71 10.98
CA ARG A 120 -15.92 4.31 12.32
C ARG A 120 -14.68 3.41 12.25
N LEU A 121 -14.61 2.48 11.31
CA LEU A 121 -13.50 1.53 11.18
C LEU A 121 -12.22 2.21 10.68
N THR A 122 -12.34 3.26 9.87
CA THR A 122 -11.20 3.96 9.27
C THR A 122 -10.65 5.11 10.11
N VAL A 123 -11.30 5.48 11.23
CA VAL A 123 -10.77 6.48 12.19
C VAL A 123 -9.32 6.18 12.59
N THR A 124 -9.00 4.91 12.87
CA THR A 124 -7.65 4.49 13.28
C THR A 124 -6.78 4.02 12.12
N PHE A 125 -7.36 3.93 10.92
CA PHE A 125 -6.71 3.44 9.71
C PHE A 125 -7.17 4.24 8.48
N PRO A 126 -6.77 5.52 8.39
CA PRO A 126 -7.29 6.46 7.39
C PRO A 126 -6.85 6.15 5.95
N TRP A 127 -5.93 5.19 5.78
CA TRP A 127 -5.41 4.79 4.47
C TRP A 127 -6.25 3.68 3.81
N TRP A 128 -7.35 3.24 4.45
CA TRP A 128 -8.14 2.12 3.93
C TRP A 128 -8.62 2.36 2.50
N GLU A 129 -9.12 3.55 2.18
CA GLU A 129 -9.67 3.84 0.85
C GLU A 129 -8.60 3.81 -0.25
N ASP A 130 -7.44 4.43 -0.01
CA ASP A 130 -6.31 4.35 -0.94
C ASP A 130 -5.88 2.90 -1.16
N LEU A 131 -5.76 2.14 -0.07
CA LEU A 131 -5.36 0.72 -0.11
C LEU A 131 -6.43 -0.16 -0.77
N HIS A 132 -7.71 0.16 -0.61
CA HIS A 132 -8.82 -0.55 -1.24
C HIS A 132 -8.78 -0.38 -2.75
N GLY A 133 -8.49 0.82 -3.26
CA GLY A 133 -8.28 1.05 -4.69
C GLY A 133 -7.17 0.19 -5.31
N TRP A 134 -6.19 -0.23 -4.50
CA TRP A 134 -5.05 -1.05 -4.94
C TRP A 134 -5.28 -2.54 -4.76
N TRP A 135 -5.89 -2.95 -3.64
CA TRP A 135 -6.03 -4.35 -3.25
C TRP A 135 -7.42 -4.95 -3.53
N LYS A 136 -8.42 -4.17 -3.97
CA LYS A 136 -9.78 -4.70 -4.23
C LYS A 136 -9.77 -5.88 -5.22
N ASN A 137 -8.88 -5.82 -6.22
CA ASN A 137 -8.82 -6.79 -7.32
C ASN A 137 -7.65 -7.78 -7.23
N ASN A 138 -6.79 -7.66 -6.21
CA ASN A 138 -5.65 -8.55 -6.03
C ASN A 138 -5.94 -9.51 -4.84
N PRO A 139 -6.51 -10.70 -5.09
CA PRO A 139 -6.91 -11.65 -4.05
C PRO A 139 -5.73 -12.25 -3.26
#